data_AF-A0A5D4I0Q1-F1
#
_entry.id   AF-A0A5D4I0Q1-F1
#
_cell.length_a   1.000
_cell.length_b   1.000
_cell.length_c   1.000
_cell.angle_alpha   90.00
_cell.angle_beta   90.00
_cell.angle_gamma   90.00
#
_symmetry.space_group_name_H-M   'P 1'
#
loop_
_entity.id
_entity.type
_entity.pdbx_description
1 polymer ?
#
loop_
_entity_poly.entity_id
_entity_poly.type
_entity_poly.pdbx_seq_one_letter_code
_entity_poly.pdbx_strand_id
1 'polypeptide(L)'
;MIEIPDELAATQSAFNGAAGRAFIAALPDLAERLLERWGLRPDGPSMYGMCALVLPVVREADGRPAALKLQAVDEETVGEPVALRVWSAAGAGAVELLDHDPESGALLLERLDERRPLSGEADVREAVKVLGSVLARLVAVPAPEGLRTLGDVVERMLAAVPERVGLLADAADRRLLADCAAAVREVAGEPGDRLLHWDLHYDNILAGRADAGRAGEW
;
A
#
# COMPACT_ATOMS: atom_id res chain seq x y z
N MET A 1 10.64 -22.84 5.88
CA MET A 1 11.48 -21.66 6.18
C MET A 1 11.10 -20.58 5.20
N ILE A 2 10.54 -19.49 5.71
CA ILE A 2 10.17 -18.32 4.91
C ILE A 2 11.43 -17.49 4.69
N GLU A 3 11.78 -17.29 3.42
CA GLU A 3 12.91 -16.45 3.04
C GLU A 3 12.52 -14.97 3.19
N ILE A 4 13.32 -14.20 3.92
CA ILE A 4 13.17 -12.76 4.04
C ILE A 4 14.15 -12.09 3.07
N PRO A 5 13.68 -11.32 2.08
CA PRO A 5 14.56 -10.66 1.12
C PRO A 5 15.52 -9.68 1.79
N ASP A 6 16.80 -9.74 1.41
CA ASP A 6 17.86 -8.90 1.98
C ASP A 6 17.59 -7.40 1.76
N GLU A 7 17.01 -7.03 0.62
CA GLU A 7 16.67 -5.63 0.33
C GLU A 7 15.54 -5.10 1.21
N LEU A 8 14.55 -5.94 1.56
CA LEU A 8 13.53 -5.57 2.53
C LEU A 8 14.17 -5.34 3.91
N ALA A 9 15.08 -6.23 4.32
CA ALA A 9 15.81 -6.09 5.58
C ALA A 9 16.67 -4.81 5.63
N ALA A 10 17.35 -4.49 4.54
CA ALA A 10 18.13 -3.28 4.39
C ALA A 10 17.26 -2.02 4.45
N THR A 11 16.13 -2.02 3.73
CA THR A 11 15.16 -0.91 3.69
C THR A 11 14.57 -0.64 5.07
N GLN A 12 14.08 -1.68 5.74
CA GLN A 12 13.54 -1.55 7.10
C GLN A 12 14.60 -1.06 8.09
N SER A 13 15.84 -1.52 7.97
CA SER A 13 16.93 -1.05 8.82
C SER A 13 17.27 0.42 8.58
N ALA A 14 17.23 0.88 7.33
CA ALA A 14 17.58 2.25 6.95
C ALA A 14 16.50 3.26 7.37
N PHE A 15 15.22 2.96 7.14
CA PHE A 15 14.12 3.89 7.39
C PHE A 15 13.55 3.77 8.81
N ASN A 16 13.50 2.56 9.38
CA ASN A 16 12.85 2.29 10.66
C ASN A 16 13.83 1.90 11.78
N GLY A 17 15.13 1.87 11.51
CA GLY A 17 16.18 1.68 12.50
C GLY A 17 16.01 0.39 13.32
N ALA A 18 16.00 0.53 14.65
CA ALA A 18 15.86 -0.61 15.56
C ALA A 18 14.49 -1.30 15.46
N ALA A 19 13.42 -0.52 15.24
CA ALA A 19 12.07 -1.07 15.07
C ALA A 19 11.97 -1.90 13.78
N GLY A 20 12.54 -1.41 12.67
CA GLY A 20 12.61 -2.14 11.41
C GLY A 20 13.37 -3.47 11.53
N ARG A 21 14.52 -3.47 12.21
CA ARG A 21 15.27 -4.72 12.47
C ARG A 21 14.49 -5.71 13.33
N ALA A 22 13.77 -5.23 14.35
CA ALA A 22 12.93 -6.08 15.19
C ALA A 22 11.77 -6.69 14.39
N PHE A 23 11.14 -5.90 13.53
CA PHE A 23 10.11 -6.37 12.61
C PHE A 23 10.63 -7.49 11.70
N ILE A 24 11.77 -7.27 11.03
CA ILE A 24 12.41 -8.26 10.15
C ILE A 24 12.71 -9.57 10.90
N ALA A 25 13.22 -9.48 12.12
CA ALA A 25 13.53 -10.65 12.93
C ALA A 25 12.28 -11.46 13.33
N ALA A 26 11.12 -10.81 13.46
CA ALA A 26 9.86 -11.45 13.83
C ALA A 26 9.07 -12.02 12.64
N LEU A 27 9.40 -11.64 11.40
CA LEU A 27 8.64 -11.99 10.20
C LEU A 27 8.54 -13.51 9.95
N PRO A 28 9.61 -14.32 10.04
CA PRO A 28 9.50 -15.76 9.78
C PRO A 28 8.49 -16.45 10.69
N ASP A 29 8.57 -16.22 12.00
CA ASP A 29 7.66 -16.82 12.97
C ASP A 29 6.22 -16.31 12.79
N LEU A 30 6.05 -15.02 12.47
CA LEU A 30 4.73 -14.46 12.18
C LEU A 30 4.11 -15.11 10.94
N ALA A 31 4.89 -15.26 9.87
CA ALA A 31 4.43 -15.90 8.65
C ALA A 31 4.04 -17.35 8.90
N GLU A 32 4.88 -18.14 9.60
CA GLU A 32 4.58 -19.55 9.91
C GLU A 32 3.29 -19.70 10.74
N ARG A 33 3.10 -18.85 11.77
CA ARG A 33 1.85 -18.84 12.55
C ARG A 33 0.62 -18.52 11.70
N LEU A 34 0.73 -17.56 10.80
CA LEU A 34 -0.38 -17.14 9.94
C LEU A 34 -0.71 -18.20 8.88
N LEU A 35 0.32 -18.84 8.31
CA LEU A 35 0.12 -19.93 7.36
C LEU A 35 -0.64 -21.10 8.01
N GLU A 36 -0.26 -21.50 9.23
CA GLU A 36 -0.96 -22.54 9.97
C GLU A 36 -2.39 -22.12 10.34
N ARG A 37 -2.54 -20.94 10.95
CA ARG A 37 -3.85 -20.46 11.46
C ARG A 37 -4.88 -20.26 10.36
N TRP A 38 -4.46 -19.81 9.18
CA TRP A 38 -5.35 -19.56 8.05
C TRP A 38 -5.43 -20.72 7.05
N GLY A 39 -4.72 -21.83 7.30
CA GLY A 39 -4.69 -23.00 6.41
C GLY A 39 -4.18 -22.64 5.02
N LEU A 40 -2.94 -22.12 4.96
CA LEU A 40 -2.32 -21.60 3.75
C LEU A 40 -1.07 -22.40 3.41
N ARG A 41 -0.96 -22.80 2.15
CA ARG A 41 0.25 -23.41 1.59
C ARG A 41 1.01 -22.38 0.73
N PRO A 42 2.31 -22.16 0.95
CA PRO A 42 3.13 -21.35 0.04
C PRO A 42 3.04 -21.82 -1.41
N ASP A 43 2.99 -20.85 -2.33
CA ASP A 43 2.75 -21.06 -3.77
C ASP A 43 3.69 -20.18 -4.63
N GLY A 44 4.96 -20.14 -4.25
CA GLY A 44 5.99 -19.37 -4.94
C GLY A 44 7.08 -18.87 -3.99
N PRO A 45 8.11 -18.19 -4.52
CA PRO A 45 9.09 -17.49 -3.72
C PRO A 45 8.47 -16.32 -2.95
N SER A 46 9.08 -15.93 -1.83
CA SER A 46 8.72 -14.68 -1.15
C SER A 46 8.91 -13.49 -2.09
N MET A 47 8.00 -12.54 -2.02
CA MET A 47 8.08 -11.26 -2.71
C MET A 47 8.14 -10.12 -1.69
N TYR A 48 8.49 -8.91 -2.13
CA TYR A 48 8.48 -7.73 -1.28
C TYR A 48 8.23 -6.46 -2.08
N GLY A 49 7.65 -5.47 -1.40
CA GLY A 49 7.69 -4.07 -1.81
C GLY A 49 8.66 -3.29 -0.92
N MET A 50 8.58 -1.97 -0.93
CA MET A 50 9.41 -1.14 -0.03
C MET A 50 9.15 -1.41 1.47
N CYS A 51 7.90 -1.69 1.84
CA CYS A 51 7.49 -1.75 3.25
C CYS A 51 6.98 -3.13 3.71
N ALA A 52 6.70 -4.05 2.79
CA ALA A 52 5.97 -5.29 3.09
C ALA A 52 6.66 -6.52 2.51
N LEU A 53 6.62 -7.62 3.27
CA LEU A 53 6.81 -8.98 2.76
C LEU A 53 5.47 -9.47 2.21
N VAL A 54 5.49 -10.09 1.03
CA VAL A 54 4.31 -10.68 0.39
C VAL A 54 4.61 -12.13 0.07
N LEU A 55 3.78 -13.04 0.58
CA LEU A 55 3.89 -14.47 0.31
C LEU A 55 2.75 -14.90 -0.61
N PRO A 56 3.05 -15.38 -1.82
CA PRO A 56 2.06 -16.05 -2.64
C PRO A 56 1.66 -17.37 -1.96
N VAL A 57 0.36 -17.60 -1.79
CA VAL A 57 -0.18 -18.75 -1.08
C VAL A 57 -1.41 -19.32 -1.79
N VAL A 58 -1.77 -20.55 -1.44
CA VAL A 58 -3.03 -21.19 -1.80
C VAL A 58 -3.74 -21.60 -0.52
N ARG A 59 -5.03 -21.26 -0.40
CA ARG A 59 -5.88 -21.69 0.71
C ARG A 59 -6.15 -23.18 0.61
N GLU A 60 -5.92 -23.92 1.69
CA GLU A 60 -6.12 -25.38 1.70
C GLU A 60 -7.60 -25.77 1.63
N ALA A 61 -8.49 -24.93 2.17
CA ALA A 61 -9.92 -25.22 2.26
C ALA A 61 -10.63 -25.25 0.90
N ASP A 62 -10.21 -24.42 -0.06
CA ASP A 62 -10.90 -24.23 -1.34
C ASP A 62 -9.96 -24.15 -2.56
N GLY A 63 -8.64 -24.21 -2.35
CA GLY A 63 -7.64 -24.09 -3.41
C GLY A 63 -7.50 -22.67 -3.98
N ARG A 64 -8.13 -21.65 -3.37
CA ARG A 64 -8.10 -20.27 -3.89
C ARG A 64 -6.69 -19.68 -3.74
N PRO A 65 -6.08 -19.15 -4.83
CA PRO A 65 -4.85 -18.37 -4.73
C PRO A 65 -5.07 -17.07 -3.95
N ALA A 66 -4.14 -16.76 -3.06
CA ALA A 66 -4.15 -15.56 -2.23
C ALA A 66 -2.73 -15.01 -2.05
N ALA A 67 -2.62 -13.79 -1.52
CA ALA A 67 -1.36 -13.16 -1.17
C ALA A 67 -1.40 -12.77 0.31
N LEU A 68 -0.48 -13.33 1.10
CA LEU A 68 -0.30 -12.97 2.50
C LEU A 68 0.66 -11.78 2.58
N LYS A 69 0.16 -10.61 2.96
CA LYS A 69 0.94 -9.37 3.10
C LYS A 69 1.23 -9.10 4.58
N LEU A 70 2.52 -8.93 4.90
CA LEU A 70 3.05 -8.66 6.23
C LEU A 70 3.84 -7.35 6.20
N GLN A 71 3.42 -6.38 6.99
CA GLN A 71 4.04 -5.06 7.10
C GLN A 71 3.90 -4.53 8.52
N ALA A 72 4.73 -3.56 8.90
CA ALA A 72 4.55 -2.86 10.16
C ALA A 72 3.27 -2.00 10.11
N VAL A 73 2.55 -1.95 11.23
CA VAL A 73 1.36 -1.08 11.38
C VAL A 73 1.81 0.30 11.84
N ASP A 74 1.52 1.32 11.04
CA ASP A 74 1.78 2.71 11.33
C ASP A 74 0.62 3.60 10.84
N GLU A 75 0.79 4.92 10.89
CA GLU A 75 -0.23 5.89 10.47
C GLU A 75 -0.60 5.75 8.97
N GLU A 76 0.30 5.25 8.13
CA GLU A 76 0.04 5.06 6.70
C GLU A 76 -0.70 3.75 6.42
N THR A 77 -0.40 2.68 7.17
CA THR A 77 -0.92 1.33 6.89
C THR A 77 -2.14 0.93 7.71
N VAL A 78 -2.38 1.54 8.88
CA VAL A 78 -3.49 1.16 9.79
C VAL A 78 -4.88 1.24 9.13
N GLY A 79 -5.06 2.13 8.16
CA GLY A 79 -6.31 2.31 7.43
C GLY A 79 -6.54 1.31 6.30
N GLU A 80 -5.52 0.56 5.87
CA GLU A 80 -5.56 -0.31 4.69
C GLU A 80 -6.68 -1.37 4.75
N PRO A 81 -6.88 -2.12 5.86
CA PRO A 81 -7.94 -3.13 5.91
C PRO A 81 -9.34 -2.52 5.76
N VAL A 82 -9.54 -1.31 6.29
CA VAL A 82 -10.82 -0.58 6.19
C VAL A 82 -11.03 -0.10 4.75
N ALA A 83 -10.02 0.50 4.13
CA ALA A 83 -10.09 0.99 2.77
C ALA A 83 -10.41 -0.13 1.76
N LEU A 84 -9.73 -1.28 1.87
CA LEU A 84 -9.96 -2.44 1.01
C LEU A 84 -11.41 -2.96 1.11
N ARG A 85 -11.97 -3.06 2.32
CA ARG A 85 -13.37 -3.47 2.52
C ARG A 85 -14.35 -2.48 1.88
N VAL A 86 -14.11 -1.18 2.04
CA VAL A 86 -14.98 -0.13 1.49
C VAL A 86 -14.93 -0.12 -0.04
N TRP A 87 -13.75 -0.20 -0.65
CA TRP A 87 -13.64 -0.29 -2.11
C TRP A 87 -14.23 -1.57 -2.68
N SER A 88 -14.02 -2.71 -2.00
CA SER A 88 -14.61 -4.00 -2.40
C SER A 88 -16.14 -3.93 -2.38
N ALA A 89 -16.73 -3.42 -1.29
CA ALA A 89 -18.18 -3.25 -1.18
C ALA A 89 -18.76 -2.31 -2.26
N ALA A 90 -17.99 -1.31 -2.68
CA ALA A 90 -18.36 -0.38 -3.74
C ALA A 90 -18.09 -0.91 -5.16
N GLY A 91 -17.42 -2.07 -5.32
CA GLY A 91 -16.99 -2.57 -6.62
C GLY A 91 -15.99 -1.66 -7.33
N ALA A 92 -15.14 -0.95 -6.58
CA ALA A 92 -14.23 0.07 -7.12
C ALA A 92 -12.98 -0.51 -7.85
N GLY A 93 -12.77 -1.83 -7.77
CA GLY A 93 -11.67 -2.53 -8.43
C GLY A 93 -10.38 -2.65 -7.62
N ALA A 94 -10.43 -2.43 -6.30
CA ALA A 94 -9.33 -2.83 -5.40
C ALA A 94 -9.37 -4.35 -5.15
N VAL A 95 -8.23 -4.94 -4.81
CA VAL A 95 -8.14 -6.35 -4.41
C VAL A 95 -9.06 -6.66 -3.23
N GLU A 96 -9.67 -7.85 -3.23
CA GLU A 96 -10.49 -8.30 -2.11
C GLU A 96 -9.62 -8.59 -0.88
N LEU A 97 -10.04 -8.11 0.30
CA LEU A 97 -9.49 -8.53 1.59
C LEU A 97 -10.20 -9.79 2.06
N LEU A 98 -9.50 -10.93 2.01
CA LEU A 98 -10.03 -12.25 2.36
C LEU A 98 -10.03 -12.50 3.88
N ASP A 99 -8.99 -12.06 4.57
CA ASP A 99 -8.86 -12.14 6.03
C ASP A 99 -7.88 -11.07 6.54
N HIS A 100 -7.95 -10.74 7.83
CA HIS A 100 -7.12 -9.73 8.47
C HIS A 100 -6.87 -10.09 9.94
N ASP A 101 -5.61 -10.00 10.37
CA ASP A 101 -5.22 -10.14 11.77
C ASP A 101 -5.03 -8.77 12.43
N PRO A 102 -5.95 -8.30 13.30
CA PRO A 102 -5.82 -6.98 13.93
C PRO A 102 -4.62 -6.87 14.87
N GLU A 103 -4.11 -7.98 15.41
CA GLU A 103 -2.98 -7.95 16.34
C GLU A 103 -1.67 -7.65 15.59
N SER A 104 -1.45 -8.30 14.45
CA SER A 104 -0.23 -8.12 13.66
C SER A 104 -0.38 -7.16 12.48
N GLY A 105 -1.60 -6.77 12.11
CA GLY A 105 -1.92 -6.02 10.89
C GLY A 105 -1.78 -6.83 9.59
N ALA A 106 -1.66 -8.16 9.67
CA ALA A 106 -1.46 -8.99 8.49
C ALA A 106 -2.73 -9.03 7.63
N LEU A 107 -2.55 -9.03 6.31
CA LEU A 107 -3.64 -9.08 5.34
C LEU A 107 -3.53 -10.33 4.49
N LEU A 108 -4.65 -11.05 4.33
CA LEU A 108 -4.80 -12.06 3.30
C LEU A 108 -5.61 -11.45 2.16
N LEU A 109 -5.00 -11.30 0.99
CA LEU A 109 -5.58 -10.60 -0.15
C LEU A 109 -5.90 -11.57 -1.30
N GLU A 110 -6.86 -11.21 -2.14
CA GLU A 110 -6.97 -11.79 -3.48
C GLU A 110 -5.61 -11.65 -4.20
N ARG A 111 -5.14 -12.74 -4.81
CA ARG A 111 -3.92 -12.71 -5.62
C ARG A 111 -4.25 -12.28 -7.05
N LEU A 112 -3.62 -11.19 -7.49
CA LEU A 112 -3.61 -10.76 -8.90
C LEU A 112 -2.45 -11.43 -9.66
N ASP A 113 -2.21 -11.12 -10.94
CA ASP A 113 -1.03 -11.61 -11.66
C ASP A 113 0.17 -10.72 -11.37
N GLU A 114 0.98 -11.11 -10.38
CA GLU A 114 2.16 -10.36 -9.95
C GLU A 114 3.22 -10.15 -11.04
N ARG A 115 3.15 -10.91 -12.14
CA ARG A 115 4.10 -10.80 -13.27
C ARG A 115 3.65 -9.76 -14.30
N ARG A 116 2.47 -9.17 -14.10
CA ARG A 116 1.87 -8.18 -14.99
C ARG A 116 1.51 -6.91 -14.22
N PRO A 117 2.49 -6.21 -13.62
CA PRO A 117 2.28 -4.85 -13.16
C PRO A 117 2.07 -3.93 -14.35
N LEU A 118 1.35 -2.83 -14.13
CA LEU A 118 1.12 -1.83 -15.17
C LEU A 118 2.43 -1.15 -15.61
N SER A 119 3.46 -1.17 -14.76
CA SER A 119 4.81 -0.69 -15.10
C SER A 119 5.49 -1.50 -16.21
N GLY A 120 5.00 -2.73 -16.47
CA GLY A 120 5.43 -3.56 -17.59
C GLY A 120 4.75 -3.24 -18.92
N GLU A 121 3.75 -2.35 -18.95
CA GLU A 121 3.09 -1.93 -20.20
C GLU A 121 4.02 -1.03 -21.02
N ALA A 122 4.26 -1.43 -22.27
CA ALA A 122 5.18 -0.73 -23.17
C ALA A 122 4.54 0.54 -23.76
N ASP A 123 3.22 0.55 -23.95
CA ASP A 123 2.50 1.74 -24.38
C ASP A 123 2.12 2.62 -23.18
N VAL A 124 2.93 3.66 -22.95
CA VAL A 124 2.72 4.66 -21.90
C VAL A 124 1.33 5.30 -21.98
N ARG A 125 0.75 5.47 -23.17
CA ARG A 125 -0.58 6.06 -23.31
C ARG A 125 -1.64 5.10 -22.78
N GLU A 126 -1.51 3.81 -23.04
CA GLU A 126 -2.41 2.80 -22.48
C GLU A 126 -2.21 2.68 -20.96
N ALA A 127 -0.97 2.70 -20.47
CA ALA A 127 -0.69 2.72 -19.03
C ALA A 127 -1.37 3.89 -18.30
N VAL A 128 -1.26 5.11 -18.84
CA VAL A 128 -1.92 6.31 -18.26
C VAL A 128 -3.44 6.19 -18.30
N LYS A 129 -4.02 5.63 -19.37
CA LYS A 129 -5.47 5.40 -19.44
C LYS A 129 -5.95 4.42 -18.37
N VAL A 130 -5.22 3.32 -18.18
CA VAL A 130 -5.53 2.33 -17.14
C VAL A 130 -5.42 2.99 -15.76
N LEU A 131 -4.30 3.65 -15.45
CA LEU A 131 -4.10 4.37 -14.20
C LEU A 131 -5.23 5.38 -13.93
N GLY A 132 -5.59 6.19 -14.93
CA GLY A 132 -6.67 7.17 -14.82
C GLY A 132 -8.04 6.53 -14.58
N SER A 133 -8.32 5.39 -15.22
CA SER A 133 -9.56 4.63 -15.01
C SER A 133 -9.63 4.04 -13.60
N VAL A 134 -8.54 3.43 -13.12
CA VAL A 134 -8.44 2.91 -11.74
C VAL A 134 -8.62 4.05 -10.75
N LEU A 135 -7.88 5.15 -10.90
CA LEU A 135 -7.99 6.33 -10.04
C LEU A 135 -9.43 6.84 -9.97
N ALA A 136 -10.09 7.02 -11.12
CA ALA A 136 -11.46 7.51 -11.19
C ALA A 136 -12.47 6.62 -10.44
N ARG A 137 -12.29 5.29 -10.48
CA ARG A 137 -13.15 4.36 -9.72
C ARG A 137 -12.88 4.44 -8.23
N LEU A 138 -11.62 4.48 -7.80
CA LEU A 138 -11.26 4.52 -6.38
C LEU A 138 -11.75 5.81 -5.71
N VAL A 139 -11.56 6.97 -6.35
CA VAL A 139 -11.94 8.28 -5.79
C VAL A 139 -13.42 8.61 -5.96
N ALA A 140 -14.22 7.74 -6.59
CA ALA A 140 -15.67 7.85 -6.59
C ALA A 140 -16.28 7.45 -5.23
N VAL A 141 -15.52 6.77 -4.37
CA VAL A 141 -15.97 6.27 -3.08
C VAL A 141 -15.68 7.29 -1.97
N PRO A 142 -16.67 7.72 -1.18
CA PRO A 142 -16.43 8.55 0.00
C PRO A 142 -15.58 7.83 1.05
N ALA A 143 -14.73 8.57 1.76
CA ALA A 143 -13.95 8.02 2.87
C ALA A 143 -14.87 7.66 4.05
N PRO A 144 -14.74 6.47 4.65
CA PRO A 144 -15.47 6.12 5.87
C PRO A 144 -14.94 6.94 7.06
N GLU A 145 -15.78 7.05 8.11
CA GLU A 145 -15.36 7.64 9.38
C GLU A 145 -14.18 6.88 10.01
N GLY A 146 -13.34 7.60 10.75
CA GLY A 146 -12.22 7.03 11.50
C GLY A 146 -10.92 6.87 10.71
N LEU A 147 -10.90 7.17 9.40
CA LEU A 147 -9.66 7.31 8.64
C LEU A 147 -9.07 8.71 8.81
N ARG A 148 -7.74 8.82 8.69
CA ARG A 148 -7.06 10.11 8.65
C ARG A 148 -7.55 10.93 7.45
N THR A 149 -7.74 12.23 7.65
CA THR A 149 -8.19 13.12 6.56
C THR A 149 -7.01 13.79 5.87
N LEU A 150 -7.17 14.12 4.59
CA LEU A 150 -6.18 14.92 3.86
C LEU A 150 -6.02 16.31 4.48
N GLY A 151 -7.13 16.90 4.99
CA GLY A 151 -7.13 18.18 5.68
C GLY A 151 -6.22 18.18 6.91
N ASP A 152 -6.37 17.19 7.79
CA ASP A 152 -5.52 17.09 9.00
C ASP A 152 -4.04 16.90 8.64
N VAL A 153 -3.75 16.15 7.58
CA VAL A 153 -2.37 15.93 7.10
C VAL A 153 -1.78 17.25 6.58
N VAL A 154 -2.54 17.98 5.75
CA VAL A 154 -2.12 19.29 5.23
C VAL A 154 -1.90 20.30 6.35
N GLU A 155 -2.79 20.33 7.36
CA GLU A 155 -2.63 21.20 8.52
C GLU A 155 -1.33 20.89 9.28
N ARG A 156 -1.07 19.60 9.58
CA ARG A 156 0.18 19.18 10.23
C ARG A 156 1.42 19.55 9.39
N MET A 157 1.36 19.32 8.08
CA MET A 157 2.45 19.68 7.17
C MET A 157 2.74 21.18 7.21
N LEU A 158 1.71 22.01 7.09
CA LEU A 158 1.85 23.47 7.10
C LEU A 158 2.33 24.02 8.45
N ALA A 159 1.87 23.44 9.56
CA ALA A 159 2.32 23.81 10.90
C ALA A 159 3.81 23.51 11.12
N ALA A 160 4.34 22.46 10.49
CA ALA A 160 5.75 22.09 10.60
C ALA A 160 6.69 22.97 9.74
N VAL A 161 6.18 23.69 8.74
CA VAL A 161 6.99 24.44 7.77
C VAL A 161 8.03 25.37 8.41
N PRO A 162 7.71 26.20 9.42
CA PRO A 162 8.69 27.12 10.01
C PRO A 162 9.90 26.40 10.60
N GLU A 163 9.66 25.30 11.31
CA GLU A 163 10.72 24.45 11.87
C GLU A 163 11.55 23.83 10.74
N ARG A 164 10.90 23.20 9.75
CA ARG A 164 11.58 22.50 8.65
C ARG A 164 12.43 23.44 7.79
N VAL A 165 11.95 24.64 7.52
CA VAL A 165 12.73 25.70 6.85
C VAL A 165 13.96 26.07 7.68
N GLY A 166 13.85 26.13 9.01
CA GLY A 166 14.96 26.41 9.91
C GLY A 166 16.06 25.34 9.91
N LEU A 167 15.75 24.10 9.53
CA LEU A 167 16.70 22.98 9.45
C LEU A 167 17.52 22.97 8.16
N LEU A 168 17.05 23.66 7.11
CA LEU A 168 17.73 23.67 5.80
C LEU A 168 18.87 24.68 5.79
N ALA A 169 20.07 24.23 5.43
CA ALA A 169 21.27 25.08 5.37
C ALA A 169 21.27 26.01 4.15
N ASP A 170 20.79 25.53 3.00
CA ASP A 170 20.81 26.28 1.75
C ASP A 170 19.64 27.28 1.63
N ALA A 171 19.91 28.46 1.10
CA ALA A 171 18.93 29.52 0.99
C ALA A 171 17.91 29.30 -0.14
N ALA A 172 18.30 28.60 -1.23
CA ALA A 172 17.39 28.23 -2.29
C ALA A 172 16.44 27.12 -1.83
N ASP A 173 16.92 26.11 -1.10
CA ASP A 173 16.06 25.07 -0.53
C ASP A 173 15.03 25.63 0.46
N ARG A 174 15.43 26.58 1.31
CA ARG A 174 14.49 27.29 2.20
C ARG A 174 13.40 28.01 1.43
N ARG A 175 13.75 28.69 0.33
CA ARG A 175 12.78 29.38 -0.53
C ARG A 175 11.85 28.37 -1.20
N LEU A 176 12.40 27.29 -1.76
CA LEU A 176 11.62 26.25 -2.41
C LEU A 176 10.59 25.64 -1.45
N LEU A 177 10.99 25.27 -0.23
CA LEU A 177 10.06 24.73 0.76
C LEU A 177 8.97 25.74 1.14
N ALA A 178 9.33 27.02 1.29
CA ALA A 178 8.37 28.08 1.57
C ALA A 178 7.37 28.29 0.41
N ASP A 179 7.84 28.24 -0.83
CA ASP A 179 7.03 28.36 -2.04
C ASP A 179 6.07 27.16 -2.19
N CYS A 180 6.55 25.93 -1.95
CA CYS A 180 5.69 24.74 -1.90
C CYS A 180 4.61 24.87 -0.81
N ALA A 181 4.98 25.34 0.38
CA ALA A 181 4.02 25.58 1.45
C ALA A 181 3.00 26.67 1.11
N ALA A 182 3.40 27.71 0.36
CA ALA A 182 2.49 28.74 -0.13
C ALA A 182 1.48 28.14 -1.12
N ALA A 183 1.94 27.35 -2.09
CA ALA A 183 1.06 26.67 -3.06
C ALA A 183 0.06 25.71 -2.38
N VAL A 184 0.50 24.95 -1.36
CA VAL A 184 -0.39 24.08 -0.59
C VAL A 184 -1.47 24.88 0.15
N ARG A 185 -1.15 26.06 0.69
CA ARG A 185 -2.14 26.93 1.36
C ARG A 185 -3.26 27.39 0.44
N GLU A 186 -2.99 27.56 -0.85
CA GLU A 186 -4.00 27.99 -1.83
C GLU A 186 -5.13 26.97 -1.99
N VAL A 187 -4.85 25.69 -1.76
CA VAL A 187 -5.82 24.58 -1.94
C VAL A 187 -6.25 23.91 -0.63
N ALA A 188 -5.66 24.29 0.50
CA ALA A 188 -5.89 23.64 1.80
C ALA A 188 -7.35 23.69 2.31
N GLY A 189 -8.15 24.65 1.82
CA GLY A 189 -9.56 24.80 2.20
C GLY A 189 -10.51 23.79 1.56
N GLU A 190 -10.04 22.98 0.60
CA GLU A 190 -10.87 22.06 -0.18
C GLU A 190 -10.29 20.63 -0.19
N PRO A 191 -10.05 19.99 0.98
CA PRO A 191 -9.39 18.69 1.04
C PRO A 191 -10.23 17.52 0.49
N GLY A 192 -11.52 17.74 0.23
CA GLY A 192 -12.46 16.72 -0.22
C GLY A 192 -12.83 15.70 0.86
N ASP A 193 -13.61 14.69 0.44
CA ASP A 193 -14.17 13.64 1.30
C ASP A 193 -14.00 12.23 0.69
N ARG A 194 -13.15 12.11 -0.34
CA ARG A 194 -12.97 10.87 -1.10
C ARG A 194 -11.95 9.96 -0.43
N LEU A 195 -12.16 8.65 -0.54
CA LEU A 195 -11.20 7.65 -0.12
C LEU A 195 -10.02 7.65 -1.10
N LEU A 196 -8.82 7.92 -0.59
CA LEU A 196 -7.60 8.04 -1.39
C LEU A 196 -6.74 6.79 -1.26
N HIS A 197 -6.15 6.36 -2.37
CA HIS A 197 -5.12 5.31 -2.38
C HIS A 197 -3.82 5.77 -1.70
N TRP A 198 -3.56 7.08 -1.63
CA TRP A 198 -2.35 7.71 -1.08
C TRP A 198 -1.07 7.48 -1.90
N ASP A 199 -0.88 6.28 -2.46
CA ASP A 199 0.33 5.90 -3.20
C ASP A 199 0.02 5.15 -4.52
N LEU A 200 -0.80 5.75 -5.39
CA LEU A 200 -1.21 5.09 -6.64
C LEU A 200 -0.16 5.32 -7.74
N HIS A 201 0.54 4.25 -8.11
CA HIS A 201 1.48 4.24 -9.23
C HIS A 201 1.42 2.90 -9.99
N TYR A 202 2.17 2.80 -11.09
CA TYR A 202 2.07 1.67 -12.01
C TYR A 202 2.41 0.30 -11.39
N ASP A 203 3.28 0.23 -10.38
CA ASP A 203 3.61 -1.04 -9.72
C ASP A 203 2.54 -1.49 -8.72
N ASN A 204 1.69 -0.56 -8.25
CA ASN A 204 0.55 -0.86 -7.38
C ASN A 204 -0.73 -1.21 -8.17
N ILE A 205 -0.63 -1.34 -9.50
CA ILE A 205 -1.71 -1.82 -10.36
C ILE A 205 -1.24 -3.11 -11.04
N LEU A 206 -1.91 -4.21 -10.73
CA LEU A 206 -1.62 -5.52 -11.30
C LEU A 206 -2.82 -6.00 -12.15
N ALA A 207 -2.54 -6.74 -13.22
CA ALA A 207 -3.60 -7.34 -14.01
C ALA A 207 -4.30 -8.48 -13.24
N GLY A 208 -5.58 -8.69 -13.53
CA GLY A 208 -6.31 -9.87 -13.08
C GLY A 208 -5.69 -11.17 -13.61
N ARG A 209 -5.89 -12.28 -12.87
CA ARG A 209 -5.28 -13.55 -13.23
C ARG A 209 -5.97 -14.21 -14.43
N ALA A 210 -5.16 -14.83 -15.31
CA ALA A 210 -5.65 -15.52 -16.49
C ALA A 210 -6.44 -16.81 -16.18
N ASP A 211 -6.04 -17.55 -15.14
CA ASP A 211 -6.73 -18.75 -14.67
C ASP A 211 -8.11 -18.45 -14.07
N ALA A 212 -8.33 -17.21 -13.62
CA ALA A 212 -9.63 -16.68 -13.21
C ALA A 212 -10.43 -16.05 -14.37
N GLY A 213 -9.90 -16.05 -15.60
CA GLY A 213 -10.54 -15.40 -16.76
C GLY A 213 -10.46 -13.86 -16.75
N ARG A 214 -9.62 -13.27 -15.88
CA ARG A 214 -9.53 -11.81 -15.64
C ARG A 214 -8.29 -11.15 -16.26
N ALA A 215 -7.64 -11.80 -17.23
CA ALA A 215 -6.37 -11.31 -17.81
C ALA A 215 -6.46 -9.94 -18.50
N GLY A 216 -7.66 -9.50 -18.91
CA GLY A 216 -7.90 -8.20 -19.51
C GLY A 216 -8.32 -7.11 -18.51
N GLU A 217 -8.40 -7.43 -17.23
CA GLU A 217 -8.85 -6.52 -16.18
C GLU A 217 -7.65 -5.94 -15.42
N TRP A 218 -7.78 -4.68 -15.01
CA TRP A 218 -6.83 -3.91 -14.21
C TRP A 218 -7.57 -3.19 -13.09
#